data_AF-A0AAD5NFW9-F1
#
_entry.id   AF-A0AAD5NFW9-F1
#
_cell.length_a   1.000
_cell.length_b   1.000
_cell.length_c   1.000
_cell.angle_alpha   90.00
_cell.angle_beta   90.00
_cell.angle_gamma   90.00
#
_symmetry.space_group_name_H-M   'P 1'
#
loop_
_entity.id
_entity.type
_entity.pdbx_description
1 polymer ?
#
loop_
_entity_poly.entity_id
_entity_poly.type
_entity_poly.pdbx_seq_one_letter_code
_entity_poly.pdbx_strand_id
1 'polypeptide(L)'
;MADHTTPASDQLAAVTLNDDVSASTVKKHQFSDRVLIRSIVSRPDGGAGLAGQRVRVGGWVKTGREQGKGSFGFLEVNDGSCPANLQVIVDAAVADLAQLVQTGTSVSVEGLLKNPPEGTKQRVELRVEKVIDVGTVDPAKYPIPKTKLSLEFLRDLIHFSSPN
;
A
#
# COMPACT_ATOMS: atom_id res chain seq x y z
N MET A 1 0.10 56.23 32.48
CA MET A 1 -1.12 56.03 31.69
C MET A 1 -0.81 54.99 30.63
N ALA A 2 -1.74 54.05 30.43
CA ALA A 2 -1.81 52.91 29.50
C ALA A 2 -1.19 53.17 28.09
N ASP A 3 -0.85 52.21 27.22
CA ASP A 3 -1.22 50.80 27.10
C ASP A 3 -0.36 50.08 26.04
N HIS A 4 -0.37 48.74 26.11
CA HIS A 4 -0.22 47.71 25.05
C HIS A 4 0.46 47.99 23.68
N THR A 5 1.40 47.11 23.27
CA THR A 5 1.15 46.00 22.30
C THR A 5 2.45 45.24 21.96
N THR A 6 2.45 43.93 22.22
CA THR A 6 3.46 42.94 21.77
C THR A 6 2.98 42.27 20.48
N PRO A 7 3.88 41.82 19.59
CA PRO A 7 3.88 40.40 19.18
C PRO A 7 5.31 39.82 19.18
N ALA A 8 5.59 38.72 19.90
CA ALA A 8 5.43 37.31 19.49
C ALA A 8 6.25 36.99 18.23
N SER A 9 7.51 36.59 18.40
CA SER A 9 7.98 35.19 18.37
C SER A 9 8.24 34.67 16.97
N ASP A 10 9.51 34.52 16.61
CA ASP A 10 9.95 33.57 15.61
C ASP A 10 11.29 32.97 16.04
N GLN A 11 11.23 31.96 16.91
CA GLN A 11 12.38 31.13 17.23
C GLN A 11 12.44 29.97 16.23
N LEU A 12 13.34 30.08 15.26
CA LEU A 12 13.78 28.97 14.43
C LEU A 12 14.53 27.97 15.33
N ALA A 13 13.79 27.04 15.93
CA ALA A 13 14.35 25.88 16.60
C ALA A 13 14.87 24.90 15.53
N ALA A 14 16.19 24.72 15.53
CA ALA A 14 16.87 23.69 14.76
C ALA A 14 16.24 22.32 15.02
N VAL A 15 15.71 21.69 13.98
CA VAL A 15 15.24 20.30 14.01
C VAL A 15 16.47 19.41 14.16
N THR A 16 16.75 19.02 15.40
CA THR A 16 17.71 17.97 15.73
C THR A 16 17.21 16.65 15.14
N LEU A 17 17.94 16.15 14.14
CA LEU A 17 17.80 14.80 13.62
C LEU A 17 18.35 13.80 14.64
N ASN A 18 17.54 13.48 15.65
CA ASN A 18 17.76 12.32 16.49
C ASN A 18 16.57 11.40 16.34
N ASP A 19 16.74 10.30 15.62
CA ASP A 19 15.97 9.09 15.90
C ASP A 19 16.76 7.87 15.42
N ASP A 20 17.68 7.47 16.30
CA ASP A 20 18.33 6.17 16.37
C ASP A 20 17.32 5.12 16.89
N VAL A 21 16.16 5.02 16.23
CA VAL A 21 15.16 4.01 16.55
C VAL A 21 15.21 2.92 15.48
N SER A 22 16.04 1.94 15.84
CA SER A 22 15.79 0.51 15.74
C SER A 22 15.36 -0.01 14.36
N ALA A 23 16.17 -0.90 13.81
CA ALA A 23 15.92 -1.70 12.61
C ALA A 23 14.59 -2.49 12.59
N SER A 24 13.80 -2.42 13.66
CA SER A 24 12.51 -3.06 13.89
C SER A 24 11.29 -2.17 13.65
N THR A 25 11.38 -0.87 13.33
CA THR A 25 10.17 -0.04 13.16
C THR A 25 9.91 0.33 11.71
N VAL A 26 8.68 0.12 11.25
CA VAL A 26 8.24 0.47 9.89
C VAL A 26 8.18 1.99 9.74
N LYS A 27 8.97 2.53 8.80
CA LYS A 27 8.94 3.96 8.47
C LYS A 27 7.61 4.32 7.81
N LYS A 28 6.75 5.03 8.55
CA LYS A 28 5.50 5.62 8.04
C LYS A 28 5.82 6.78 7.09
N HIS A 29 4.93 7.05 6.14
CA HIS A 29 5.08 8.18 5.24
C HIS A 29 4.90 9.51 5.98
N GLN A 30 5.66 10.56 5.62
CA GLN A 30 5.70 11.82 6.36
C GLN A 30 4.36 12.57 6.44
N PHE A 31 3.41 12.25 5.55
CA PHE A 31 2.09 12.89 5.45
C PHE A 31 0.92 11.92 5.63
N SER A 32 1.18 10.65 5.91
CA SER A 32 0.11 9.68 6.13
C SER A 32 0.59 8.52 6.99
N ASP A 33 -0.27 7.98 7.84
CA ASP A 33 -0.01 6.74 8.60
C ASP A 33 0.19 5.49 7.72
N ARG A 34 0.26 5.65 6.40
CA ARG A 34 0.51 4.58 5.44
C ARG A 34 2.00 4.25 5.34
N VAL A 35 2.26 2.99 5.08
CA VAL A 35 3.57 2.39 4.87
C VAL A 35 3.72 2.10 3.38
N LEU A 36 4.85 2.51 2.80
CA LEU A 36 5.18 2.22 1.41
C LEU A 36 5.57 0.75 1.26
N ILE A 37 5.08 0.09 0.21
CA ILE A 37 5.41 -1.32 -0.07
C ILE A 37 6.91 -1.50 -0.28
N ARG A 38 7.58 -0.53 -0.93
CA ARG A 38 9.05 -0.50 -1.05
C ARG A 38 9.74 -0.68 0.30
N SER A 39 9.26 0.02 1.34
CA SER A 39 9.89 0.01 2.67
C SER A 39 9.78 -1.34 3.39
N ILE A 40 8.82 -2.18 2.98
CA ILE A 40 8.64 -3.53 3.49
C ILE A 40 9.45 -4.50 2.64
N VAL A 41 9.19 -4.55 1.33
CA VAL A 41 9.69 -5.60 0.42
C VAL A 41 11.15 -5.41 0.02
N SER A 42 11.65 -4.17 0.02
CA SER A 42 13.03 -3.88 -0.44
C SER A 42 14.07 -3.91 0.68
N ARG A 43 13.68 -4.28 1.90
CA ARG A 43 14.63 -4.49 2.98
C ARG A 43 15.52 -5.71 2.67
N PRO A 44 16.75 -5.77 3.20
CA PRO A 44 17.64 -6.92 2.99
C PRO A 44 17.03 -8.24 3.49
N ASP A 45 16.22 -8.16 4.54
CA ASP A 45 15.43 -9.26 5.13
C ASP A 45 14.15 -9.59 4.34
N GLY A 46 13.85 -8.85 3.27
CA GLY A 46 12.63 -9.00 2.48
C GLY A 46 11.34 -8.70 3.24
N GLY A 47 11.43 -7.96 4.36
CA GLY A 47 10.29 -7.68 5.23
C GLY A 47 10.05 -8.72 6.33
N ALA A 48 10.84 -9.79 6.39
CA ALA A 48 10.68 -10.83 7.42
C ALA A 48 10.87 -10.30 8.85
N GLY A 49 11.77 -9.32 9.04
CA GLY A 49 11.97 -8.64 10.32
C GLY A 49 10.80 -7.74 10.74
N LEU A 50 9.82 -7.53 9.87
CA LEU A 50 8.61 -6.77 10.14
C LEU A 50 7.40 -7.66 10.46
N ALA A 51 7.56 -8.99 10.42
CA ALA A 51 6.51 -9.91 10.80
C ALA A 51 6.05 -9.68 12.25
N GLY A 52 4.74 -9.74 12.47
CA GLY A 52 4.10 -9.39 13.74
C GLY A 52 3.73 -7.92 13.87
N GLN A 53 4.17 -7.04 12.96
CA GLN A 53 3.80 -5.62 13.01
C GLN A 53 2.50 -5.34 12.27
N ARG A 54 1.72 -4.44 12.87
CA ARG A 54 0.52 -3.88 12.23
C ARG A 54 0.92 -2.70 11.35
N VAL A 55 0.56 -2.79 10.09
CA VAL A 55 0.85 -1.76 9.09
C VAL A 55 -0.40 -1.41 8.32
N ARG A 56 -0.47 -0.14 7.91
CA ARG A 56 -1.47 0.33 6.98
C ARG A 56 -0.82 0.49 5.62
N VAL A 57 -1.31 -0.21 4.62
CA VAL A 57 -0.83 -0.09 3.24
C VAL A 57 -1.97 0.40 2.35
N GLY A 58 -1.63 1.05 1.25
CA GLY A 58 -2.60 1.38 0.23
C GLY A 58 -1.98 1.31 -1.14
N GLY A 59 -2.76 0.93 -2.14
CA GLY A 59 -2.30 0.78 -3.51
C GLY A 59 -3.42 0.28 -4.42
N TRP A 60 -3.02 -0.28 -5.56
CA TRP A 60 -3.93 -0.82 -6.55
C TRP A 60 -3.75 -2.32 -6.67
N VAL A 61 -4.86 -3.05 -6.75
CA VAL A 61 -4.88 -4.49 -6.95
C VAL A 61 -4.45 -4.80 -8.38
N LYS A 62 -3.30 -5.46 -8.56
CA LYS A 62 -2.81 -5.95 -9.85
C LYS A 62 -3.51 -7.24 -10.23
N THR A 63 -3.53 -8.19 -9.31
CA THR A 63 -4.20 -9.48 -9.47
C THR A 63 -4.95 -9.81 -8.18
N GLY A 64 -6.15 -10.35 -8.31
CA GLY A 64 -6.97 -10.77 -7.18
C GLY A 64 -7.60 -12.13 -7.48
N ARG A 65 -7.63 -13.02 -6.50
CA ARG A 65 -8.27 -14.32 -6.62
C ARG A 65 -8.90 -14.75 -5.29
N GLU A 66 -10.04 -15.41 -5.38
CA GLU A 66 -10.70 -16.01 -4.23
C GLU A 66 -10.21 -17.45 -4.05
N GLN A 67 -10.06 -17.89 -2.80
CA GLN A 67 -9.66 -19.24 -2.45
C GLN A 67 -10.48 -19.75 -1.25
N GLY A 68 -10.45 -21.07 -1.02
CA GLY A 68 -11.23 -21.69 0.05
C GLY A 68 -12.74 -21.54 -0.16
N LYS A 69 -13.21 -21.67 -1.41
CA LYS A 69 -14.61 -21.47 -1.82
C LYS A 69 -15.17 -20.08 -1.42
N GLY A 70 -14.35 -19.03 -1.53
CA GLY A 70 -14.74 -17.67 -1.17
C GLY A 70 -14.56 -17.33 0.30
N SER A 71 -13.79 -18.11 1.07
CA SER A 71 -13.51 -17.81 2.48
C SER A 71 -12.44 -16.72 2.65
N PHE A 72 -11.46 -16.68 1.74
CA PHE A 72 -10.37 -15.71 1.75
C PHE A 72 -9.95 -15.32 0.34
N GLY A 73 -9.54 -14.07 0.15
CA GLY A 73 -9.03 -13.51 -1.09
C GLY A 73 -7.54 -13.25 -1.00
N PHE A 74 -6.81 -13.64 -2.05
CA PHE A 74 -5.43 -13.24 -2.26
C PHE A 74 -5.39 -12.09 -3.25
N LEU A 75 -4.82 -10.97 -2.82
CA LEU A 75 -4.63 -9.77 -3.62
C LEU A 75 -3.14 -9.50 -3.75
N GLU A 76 -2.68 -9.22 -4.96
CA GLU A 76 -1.37 -8.61 -5.18
C GLU A 76 -1.57 -7.11 -5.32
N VAL A 77 -1.09 -6.36 -4.34
CA VAL A 77 -1.22 -4.90 -4.29
C VAL A 77 0.11 -4.26 -4.69
N ASN A 78 0.02 -3.21 -5.50
CA ASN A 78 1.15 -2.39 -5.88
C ASN A 78 0.81 -0.92 -5.66
N ASP A 79 1.71 -0.17 -5.02
CA ASP A 79 1.53 1.24 -4.68
C ASP A 79 2.36 2.19 -5.57
N GLY A 80 3.03 1.65 -6.60
CA GLY A 80 3.93 2.39 -7.49
C GLY A 80 5.30 2.73 -6.90
N SER A 81 5.53 2.49 -5.59
CA SER A 81 6.81 2.77 -4.95
C SER A 81 7.92 1.79 -5.38
N CYS A 82 7.54 0.61 -5.83
CA CYS A 82 8.45 -0.40 -6.37
C CYS A 82 7.78 -1.30 -7.42
N PRO A 83 8.57 -1.92 -8.32
CA PRO A 83 8.05 -2.93 -9.24
C PRO A 83 7.63 -4.24 -8.55
N ALA A 84 8.01 -4.42 -7.27
CA ALA A 84 7.58 -5.57 -6.48
C ALA A 84 6.14 -5.38 -5.97
N ASN A 85 5.40 -6.48 -5.85
CA ASN A 85 4.04 -6.50 -5.34
C ASN A 85 4.05 -7.01 -3.89
N LEU A 86 3.07 -6.58 -3.10
CA LEU A 86 2.80 -7.13 -1.77
C LEU A 86 1.60 -8.07 -1.84
N GLN A 87 1.77 -9.28 -1.31
CA GLN A 87 0.65 -10.19 -1.10
C GLN A 87 -0.20 -9.72 0.09
N VAL A 88 -1.48 -9.53 -0.15
CA VAL A 88 -2.48 -9.12 0.84
C VAL A 88 -3.56 -10.21 0.89
N ILE A 89 -3.81 -10.72 2.08
CA ILE A 89 -4.82 -11.76 2.35
C ILE A 89 -5.97 -11.09 3.08
N VAL A 90 -7.17 -11.19 2.51
CA VAL A 90 -8.40 -10.64 3.08
C VAL A 90 -9.34 -11.79 3.39
N ASP A 91 -9.84 -11.86 4.63
CA ASP A 91 -10.89 -12.81 5.00
C ASP A 91 -12.26 -12.26 4.54
N ALA A 92 -13.14 -13.11 4.02
CA ALA A 92 -14.49 -12.71 3.57
C ALA A 92 -15.37 -12.14 4.69
N ALA A 93 -15.00 -12.40 5.95
CA ALA A 93 -15.65 -11.83 7.12
C ALA A 93 -15.34 -10.32 7.32
N VAL A 94 -14.23 -9.83 6.77
CA VAL A 94 -13.77 -8.45 6.94
C VAL A 94 -14.32 -7.54 5.84
N ALA A 95 -14.38 -8.02 4.60
CA ALA A 95 -14.86 -7.25 3.47
C ALA A 95 -15.31 -8.14 2.30
N ASP A 96 -16.08 -7.55 1.38
CA ASP A 96 -16.58 -8.24 0.18
C ASP A 96 -15.45 -8.51 -0.83
N LEU A 97 -15.03 -9.78 -0.89
CA LEU A 97 -13.93 -10.22 -1.75
C LEU A 97 -14.21 -9.95 -3.23
N ALA A 98 -15.47 -10.03 -3.67
CA ALA A 98 -15.83 -9.92 -5.09
C ALA A 98 -15.51 -8.53 -5.67
N GLN A 99 -15.55 -7.49 -4.84
CA GLN A 99 -15.19 -6.12 -5.22
C GLN A 99 -13.68 -5.87 -5.10
N LEU A 100 -13.05 -6.47 -4.09
CA LEU A 100 -11.63 -6.34 -3.79
C LEU A 100 -10.74 -7.08 -4.79
N VAL A 101 -11.16 -8.22 -5.32
CA VAL A 101 -10.37 -9.02 -6.28
C VAL A 101 -10.31 -8.40 -7.68
N GLN A 102 -11.09 -7.37 -7.96
CA GLN A 102 -11.10 -6.72 -9.26
C GLN A 102 -9.77 -6.00 -9.50
N THR A 103 -9.14 -6.30 -10.65
CA THR A 103 -7.93 -5.61 -11.09
C THR A 103 -8.20 -4.12 -11.27
N GLY A 104 -7.31 -3.28 -10.73
CA GLY A 104 -7.41 -1.83 -10.77
C GLY A 104 -8.08 -1.22 -9.54
N THR A 105 -8.76 -2.02 -8.70
CA THR A 105 -9.37 -1.54 -7.45
C THR A 105 -8.32 -0.88 -6.58
N SER A 106 -8.60 0.36 -6.17
CA SER A 106 -7.77 1.05 -5.17
C SER A 106 -8.17 0.56 -3.79
N VAL A 107 -7.20 0.15 -2.98
CA VAL A 107 -7.44 -0.41 -1.66
C VAL A 107 -6.56 0.28 -0.64
N SER A 108 -7.12 0.64 0.51
CA SER A 108 -6.37 1.01 1.71
C SER A 108 -6.78 0.07 2.84
N VAL A 109 -5.81 -0.73 3.29
CA VAL A 109 -6.03 -1.79 4.27
C VAL A 109 -5.04 -1.67 5.42
N GLU A 110 -5.50 -2.01 6.60
CA GLU A 110 -4.68 -2.19 7.79
C GLU A 110 -4.68 -3.67 8.18
N GLY A 111 -3.50 -4.18 8.47
CA GLY A 111 -3.33 -5.59 8.75
C GLY A 111 -2.01 -5.89 9.43
N LEU A 112 -1.81 -7.17 9.72
CA LEU A 112 -0.63 -7.70 10.37
C LEU A 112 0.26 -8.40 9.36
N LEU A 113 1.55 -8.02 9.32
CA LEU A 113 2.54 -8.67 8.49
C LEU A 113 2.87 -10.06 9.05
N LYS A 114 2.85 -11.07 8.19
CA LYS A 114 3.22 -12.44 8.52
C LYS A 114 4.29 -12.95 7.58
N ASN A 115 5.08 -13.88 8.09
CA ASN A 115 5.99 -14.65 7.25
C ASN A 115 5.16 -15.71 6.51
N PRO A 116 5.29 -15.79 5.18
CA PRO A 116 4.56 -16.77 4.40
C PRO A 116 5.09 -18.18 4.70
N PRO A 117 4.28 -19.21 4.45
CA PRO A 117 4.70 -20.59 4.61
C PRO A 117 5.87 -20.94 3.68
N GLU A 118 6.71 -21.87 4.13
CA GLU A 118 7.87 -22.40 3.40
C GLU A 118 7.45 -22.84 1.98
N GLY A 119 8.05 -22.21 0.95
CA GLY A 119 7.77 -22.51 -0.46
C GLY A 119 7.06 -21.41 -1.26
N THR A 120 6.73 -20.26 -0.64
CA THR A 120 6.16 -19.12 -1.37
C THR A 120 7.28 -18.21 -1.92
N LYS A 121 7.15 -17.74 -3.17
CA LYS A 121 8.12 -16.79 -3.78
C LYS A 121 8.14 -15.42 -3.09
N GLN A 122 7.07 -15.07 -2.40
CA GLN A 122 6.93 -13.81 -1.65
C GLN A 122 7.57 -13.99 -0.29
N ARG A 123 8.25 -12.97 0.22
CA ARG A 123 8.98 -13.02 1.51
C ARG A 123 8.17 -12.59 2.71
N VAL A 124 7.06 -11.89 2.47
CA VAL A 124 6.16 -11.35 3.49
C VAL A 124 4.75 -11.28 2.89
N GLU A 125 3.75 -11.53 3.74
CA GLU A 125 2.34 -11.38 3.39
C GLU A 125 1.62 -10.52 4.44
N LEU A 126 0.63 -9.75 4.02
CA LEU A 126 -0.17 -8.91 4.89
C LEU A 126 -1.55 -9.54 5.10
N ARG A 127 -1.89 -9.92 6.33
CA ARG A 127 -3.24 -10.36 6.66
C ARG A 127 -4.08 -9.17 7.11
N VAL A 128 -5.12 -8.85 6.36
CA VAL A 128 -5.98 -7.69 6.60
C VAL A 128 -6.86 -7.93 7.82
N GLU A 129 -6.82 -6.99 8.75
CA GLU A 129 -7.71 -6.95 9.92
C GLU A 129 -8.82 -5.92 9.72
N LYS A 130 -8.52 -4.83 9.02
CA LYS A 130 -9.47 -3.75 8.76
C LYS A 130 -9.26 -3.17 7.37
N VAL A 131 -10.34 -3.10 6.60
CA VAL A 131 -10.37 -2.34 5.33
C VAL A 131 -10.80 -0.92 5.65
N ILE A 132 -10.02 0.07 5.22
CA ILE A 132 -10.27 1.48 5.53
C ILE A 132 -10.97 2.17 4.35
N ASP A 133 -10.53 1.87 3.14
CA ASP A 133 -11.07 2.48 1.94
C ASP A 133 -10.96 1.50 0.75
N VAL A 134 -12.00 1.48 -0.08
CA VAL A 134 -12.05 0.68 -1.31
C VAL A 134 -12.60 1.56 -2.42
N GLY A 135 -11.73 1.94 -3.34
CA GLY A 135 -12.13 2.55 -4.61
C GLY A 135 -12.52 1.45 -5.59
N THR A 136 -13.82 1.16 -5.66
CA THR A 136 -14.37 0.22 -6.64
C THR A 136 -14.11 0.74 -8.06
N VAL A 137 -13.64 -0.15 -8.93
CA VAL A 137 -13.47 0.17 -10.35
C VAL A 137 -14.65 -0.38 -11.10
N ASP A 138 -15.32 0.47 -11.87
CA ASP A 138 -16.30 0.03 -12.84
C ASP A 138 -15.56 -0.57 -14.06
N PRO A 139 -15.63 -1.90 -14.28
CA PRO A 139 -14.95 -2.53 -15.40
C PRO A 139 -15.48 -2.07 -16.76
N ALA A 140 -16.68 -1.49 -16.84
CA ALA A 140 -17.23 -0.93 -18.08
C ALA A 140 -16.64 0.45 -18.42
N LYS A 141 -16.08 1.15 -17.42
CA LYS A 141 -15.48 2.49 -17.57
C LYS A 141 -13.96 2.48 -17.55
N TYR A 142 -13.33 1.35 -17.19
CA TYR A 142 -11.88 1.22 -17.10
C TYR A 142 -11.25 0.98 -18.50
N PRO A 143 -10.50 1.94 -19.05
CA PRO A 143 -10.08 1.93 -20.46
C PRO A 143 -8.86 1.03 -20.74
N ILE A 144 -8.37 0.28 -19.75
CA ILE A 144 -7.17 -0.55 -19.88
C ILE A 144 -7.56 -2.04 -19.85
N PRO A 145 -7.69 -2.69 -21.02
CA PRO A 145 -7.97 -4.12 -21.12
C PRO A 145 -6.97 -5.02 -20.39
N LYS A 146 -7.41 -6.21 -19.98
CA LYS A 146 -6.57 -7.29 -19.43
C LYS A 146 -5.66 -7.96 -20.47
N THR A 147 -5.75 -7.56 -21.73
CA THR A 147 -4.97 -8.07 -22.87
C THR A 147 -3.76 -7.18 -23.17
N LYS A 148 -2.73 -7.72 -23.84
CA LYS A 148 -1.55 -6.95 -24.27
C LYS A 148 -1.99 -5.71 -25.06
N LEU A 149 -1.80 -4.52 -24.48
CA LEU A 149 -1.89 -3.27 -25.23
C LEU A 149 -0.74 -3.21 -26.23
N SER A 150 -1.05 -2.87 -27.48
CA SER A 150 -0.05 -2.41 -28.44
C SER A 150 0.47 -1.04 -27.99
N LEU A 151 1.75 -0.76 -28.26
CA LEU A 151 2.38 0.51 -27.90
C LEU A 151 1.68 1.73 -28.52
N GLU A 152 0.96 1.55 -29.62
CA GLU A 152 0.19 2.61 -30.27
C GLU A 152 -1.01 3.06 -29.43
N PHE A 153 -1.70 2.14 -28.73
CA PHE A 153 -2.81 2.49 -27.85
C PHE A 153 -2.35 3.22 -26.57
N LEU A 154 -1.13 2.94 -26.10
CA LEU A 154 -0.51 3.66 -24.98
C LEU A 154 -0.09 5.10 -25.34
N ARG A 155 0.14 5.39 -26.64
CA ARG A 155 0.46 6.75 -27.12
C ARG A 155 -0.75 7.68 -27.15
N ASP A 156 -1.97 7.15 -27.15
CA ASP A 156 -3.19 7.97 -27.04
C ASP A 156 -3.58 8.25 -25.58
N LEU A 157 -3.06 7.45 -24.62
CA LEU A 157 -3.27 7.59 -23.17
C LEU A 157 -1.98 8.03 -22.45
N ILE A 158 -1.28 9.04 -22.98
CA ILE A 158 -0.01 9.55 -22.41
C ILE A 158 -0.12 9.90 -20.92
N HIS A 159 -1.28 10.37 -20.46
CA HIS A 159 -1.51 10.71 -19.06
C HIS A 159 -1.46 9.50 -18.09
N PHE A 160 -1.52 8.26 -18.59
CA PHE A 160 -1.38 7.03 -17.80
C PHE A 160 0.03 6.44 -17.81
N SER A 161 0.92 6.95 -18.67
CA SER A 161 2.29 6.46 -18.79
C SER A 161 3.23 7.65 -18.65
N SER A 162 3.80 7.85 -17.46
CA SER A 162 4.89 8.83 -17.32
C SER A 162 6.03 8.40 -18.25
N PRO A 163 6.43 9.25 -19.21
CA PRO A 163 7.59 8.97 -20.05
C PRO A 163 8.84 9.11 -19.18
N ASN A 164 9.76 8.16 -19.31
CA ASN A 164 11.13 8.27 -18.82
C ASN A 164 12.05 8.20 -20.04
#